data_AF-A0A699V598-F1
#
_entry.id   AF-A0A699V598-F1
#
_cell.length_a   1.000
_cell.length_b   1.000
_cell.length_c   1.000
_cell.angle_alpha   90.00
_cell.angle_beta   90.00
_cell.angle_gamma   90.00
#
_symmetry.space_group_name_H-M   'P 1'
#
loop_
_entity.id
_entity.type
_entity.pdbx_description
1 polymer ?
#
loop_
_entity_poly.entity_id
_entity_poly.type
_entity_poly.pdbx_seq_one_letter_code
_entity_poly.pdbx_strand_id
1 'polypeptide(L)'
;AAIDHVKQKSKNPQYIKRYQVMKKRPQTESEARKDMMIYLKNTAGYKMDFFKGKSYDEICPIFQARFDANMRFLFKSREEMEEEDQEVLKSINETPA
;
A
#
# COMPACT_ATOMS: atom_id res chain seq x y z
N ALA A 1 23.05 0.29 35.26
CA ALA A 1 22.68 1.09 34.06
C ALA A 1 21.56 0.34 33.34
N ALA A 2 20.35 0.90 33.33
CA ALA A 2 19.18 0.30 32.72
C ALA A 2 19.25 0.50 31.20
N ILE A 3 19.64 -0.55 30.47
CA ILE A 3 19.52 -0.58 29.01
C ILE A 3 18.06 -0.88 28.73
N ASP A 4 17.29 0.19 28.61
CA ASP A 4 15.86 0.12 28.37
C ASP A 4 15.59 -0.50 27.00
N HIS A 5 14.53 -1.30 26.96
CA HIS A 5 14.19 -2.18 25.86
C HIS A 5 13.97 -1.41 24.55
N VAL A 6 14.96 -1.39 23.65
CA VAL A 6 14.68 -1.27 22.20
C VAL A 6 14.09 -2.60 21.76
N LYS A 7 12.80 -2.74 22.06
CA LYS A 7 11.93 -3.77 21.51
C LYS A 7 11.84 -3.46 20.02
N GLN A 8 12.80 -4.01 19.27
CA GLN A 8 12.76 -4.13 17.82
C GLN A 8 11.58 -5.05 17.51
N LYS A 9 10.36 -4.51 17.66
CA LYS A 9 9.12 -5.15 17.25
C LYS A 9 9.33 -5.38 15.77
N SER A 10 9.62 -6.62 15.41
CA SER A 10 9.65 -7.07 14.04
C SER A 10 8.41 -6.48 13.40
N LYS A 11 8.63 -5.44 12.58
CA LYS A 11 7.60 -4.75 11.81
C LYS A 11 7.22 -5.75 10.72
N ASN A 12 6.66 -6.89 11.10
CA ASN A 12 5.94 -7.77 10.22
C ASN A 12 4.67 -6.98 9.93
N PRO A 13 4.75 -6.13 8.92
CA PRO A 13 4.12 -4.85 9.03
C PRO A 13 2.64 -5.11 8.82
N GLN A 14 1.81 -4.47 9.63
CA GLN A 14 0.36 -4.71 9.64
C GLN A 14 -0.24 -4.71 8.23
N TYR A 15 0.40 -4.05 7.25
CA TYR A 15 0.04 -4.08 5.85
C TYR A 15 0.23 -5.44 5.15
N ILE A 16 1.24 -6.26 5.45
CA ILE A 16 1.37 -7.62 4.86
C ILE A 16 0.20 -8.48 5.30
N LYS A 17 -0.19 -8.37 6.57
CA LYS A 17 -1.39 -9.04 7.11
C LYS A 17 -2.66 -8.51 6.47
N ARG A 18 -2.82 -7.19 6.31
CA ARG A 18 -3.96 -6.59 5.61
C ARG A 18 -4.02 -7.02 4.14
N TYR A 19 -2.88 -7.07 3.45
CA TYR A 19 -2.78 -7.56 2.07
C TYR A 19 -3.15 -9.04 1.95
N GLN A 20 -2.70 -9.89 2.88
CA GLN A 20 -3.12 -11.29 2.95
C GLN A 20 -4.63 -11.44 3.22
N VAL A 21 -5.20 -10.58 4.07
CA VAL A 21 -6.65 -10.54 4.35
C VAL A 21 -7.44 -10.05 3.14
N MET A 22 -7.00 -9.01 2.44
CA MET A 22 -7.62 -8.56 1.19
C MET A 22 -7.48 -9.59 0.06
N LYS A 23 -6.41 -10.40 0.05
CA LYS A 23 -6.27 -11.56 -0.84
C LYS A 23 -7.23 -12.70 -0.49
N LYS A 24 -7.85 -12.73 0.71
CA LYS A 24 -8.95 -13.66 1.00
C LYS A 24 -10.18 -13.19 0.22
N ARG A 25 -10.26 -13.77 -0.97
CA ARG A 25 -11.17 -13.62 -2.10
C ARG A 25 -12.55 -13.00 -1.87
N PRO A 26 -13.02 -12.19 -2.84
CA PRO A 26 -14.44 -11.98 -3.12
C PRO A 26 -15.16 -13.32 -3.30
N GLN A 27 -16.42 -13.41 -2.87
CA GLN A 27 -17.19 -14.66 -2.88
C GLN A 27 -17.54 -15.08 -4.31
N THR A 28 -17.56 -14.12 -5.25
CA THR A 28 -17.78 -14.34 -6.69
C THR A 28 -17.00 -13.34 -7.56
N GLU A 29 -16.80 -13.64 -8.85
CA GLU A 29 -16.16 -12.72 -9.81
C GLU A 29 -16.92 -11.39 -9.99
N SER A 30 -18.26 -11.42 -9.85
CA SER A 30 -19.11 -10.23 -9.94
C SER A 30 -18.84 -9.24 -8.80
N GLU A 31 -18.61 -9.75 -7.59
CA GLU A 31 -18.21 -8.93 -6.44
C GLU A 31 -16.80 -8.38 -6.65
N ALA A 32 -15.86 -9.25 -7.05
CA ALA A 32 -14.49 -8.83 -7.35
C ALA A 32 -14.45 -7.68 -8.36
N ARG A 33 -15.23 -7.81 -9.43
CA ARG A 33 -15.36 -6.78 -10.46
C ARG A 33 -15.92 -5.48 -9.90
N LYS A 34 -16.97 -5.51 -9.08
CA LYS A 34 -17.55 -4.31 -8.46
C LYS A 34 -16.53 -3.59 -7.58
N ASP A 35 -15.80 -4.34 -6.76
CA ASP A 35 -14.79 -3.77 -5.87
C ASP A 35 -13.65 -3.09 -6.64
N MET A 36 -13.18 -3.71 -7.72
CA MET A 36 -12.19 -3.11 -8.63
C MET A 36 -12.71 -1.81 -9.25
N MET A 37 -13.96 -1.80 -9.72
CA MET A 37 -14.58 -0.59 -10.31
C MET A 37 -14.71 0.55 -9.30
N ILE A 38 -15.13 0.24 -8.06
CA ILE A 38 -15.24 1.22 -6.98
C ILE A 38 -13.87 1.78 -6.62
N TYR A 39 -12.86 0.92 -6.50
CA TYR A 39 -11.49 1.35 -6.24
C TYR A 39 -10.96 2.28 -7.33
N LEU A 40 -11.12 1.90 -8.61
CA LEU A 40 -10.67 2.70 -9.74
C LEU A 40 -11.41 4.04 -9.85
N LYS A 41 -12.71 4.07 -9.54
CA LYS A 41 -13.47 5.32 -9.42
C LYS A 41 -12.85 6.24 -8.36
N ASN A 42 -12.55 5.70 -7.17
CA ASN A 42 -12.06 6.50 -6.06
C ASN A 42 -10.60 6.95 -6.22
N THR A 43 -9.74 6.12 -6.81
CA THR A 43 -8.30 6.36 -6.89
C THR A 43 -7.83 7.00 -8.21
N ALA A 44 -8.62 6.87 -9.27
CA ALA A 44 -8.26 7.35 -10.60
C ALA A 44 -9.38 8.12 -11.30
N GLY A 45 -10.54 8.31 -10.63
CA GLY A 45 -11.62 9.14 -11.17
C GLY A 45 -12.40 8.50 -12.33
N TYR A 46 -12.27 7.17 -12.54
CA TYR A 46 -13.01 6.50 -13.60
C TYR A 46 -14.53 6.62 -13.38
N LYS A 47 -15.26 6.91 -14.46
CA LYS A 47 -16.72 6.86 -14.46
C LYS A 47 -17.19 5.40 -14.45
N MET A 48 -18.27 5.10 -13.74
CA MET A 48 -18.82 3.73 -13.73
C MET A 48 -19.26 3.26 -15.13
N ASP A 49 -19.67 4.19 -16.00
CA ASP A 49 -20.05 3.88 -17.39
C ASP A 49 -18.90 3.32 -18.22
N PHE A 50 -17.64 3.64 -17.89
CA PHE A 50 -16.47 3.08 -18.59
C PHE A 50 -16.41 1.55 -18.47
N PHE A 51 -16.92 1.01 -17.38
CA PHE A 51 -16.89 -0.43 -17.09
C PHE A 51 -18.16 -1.16 -17.53
N LYS A 52 -19.15 -0.46 -18.11
CA LYS A 52 -20.35 -1.10 -18.67
C LYS A 52 -19.93 -2.03 -19.82
N GLY A 53 -20.38 -3.28 -19.75
CA GLY A 53 -20.03 -4.30 -20.75
C GLY A 53 -18.61 -4.89 -20.64
N LYS A 54 -17.72 -4.33 -19.83
CA LYS A 54 -16.35 -4.85 -19.65
C LYS A 54 -16.32 -6.13 -18.81
N SER A 55 -15.58 -7.16 -19.20
CA SER A 55 -15.46 -8.38 -18.39
C SER A 55 -14.54 -8.19 -17.18
N TYR A 56 -14.48 -9.17 -16.29
CA TYR A 56 -13.48 -9.19 -15.22
C TYR A 56 -12.06 -9.16 -15.79
N ASP A 57 -11.79 -9.95 -16.83
CA ASP A 57 -10.46 -10.04 -17.47
C ASP A 57 -10.01 -8.74 -18.12
N GLU A 58 -10.95 -7.91 -18.59
CA GLU A 58 -10.63 -6.57 -19.12
C GLU A 58 -10.37 -5.53 -18.01
N ILE A 59 -11.02 -5.67 -16.85
CA ILE A 59 -10.91 -4.71 -15.73
C ILE A 59 -9.71 -5.01 -14.83
N CYS A 60 -9.43 -6.29 -14.61
CA CYS A 60 -8.36 -6.79 -13.76
C CYS A 60 -6.98 -6.16 -14.08
N PRO A 61 -6.49 -6.10 -15.33
CA PRO A 61 -5.19 -5.49 -15.62
C PRO A 61 -5.15 -3.98 -15.34
N ILE A 62 -6.26 -3.26 -15.55
CA ILE A 62 -6.36 -1.81 -15.26
C ILE A 62 -6.25 -1.59 -13.74
N PHE A 63 -6.97 -2.41 -12.97
CA PHE A 63 -6.89 -2.39 -11.52
C PHE A 63 -5.47 -2.70 -11.03
N GLN A 64 -4.85 -3.77 -11.54
CA GLN A 64 -3.52 -4.20 -11.14
C GLN A 64 -2.47 -3.10 -11.39
N ALA A 65 -2.47 -2.52 -12.59
CA ALA A 65 -1.55 -1.44 -12.93
C ALA A 65 -1.69 -0.23 -12.00
N ARG A 66 -2.94 0.15 -11.64
CA ARG A 66 -3.19 1.26 -10.73
C ARG A 66 -2.82 0.93 -9.29
N PHE A 67 -3.11 -0.29 -8.85
CA PHE A 67 -2.75 -0.77 -7.53
C PHE A 67 -1.23 -0.80 -7.35
N ASP A 68 -0.50 -1.36 -8.31
CA ASP A 68 0.97 -1.44 -8.26
C ASP A 68 1.62 -0.06 -8.29
N ALA A 69 1.10 0.86 -9.10
CA ALA A 69 1.56 2.25 -9.10
C ALA A 69 1.35 2.92 -7.73
N ASN A 70 0.19 2.72 -7.10
CA ASN A 70 -0.11 3.25 -5.77
C ASN A 70 0.80 2.62 -4.70
N MET A 71 1.04 1.32 -4.77
CA MET A 71 1.96 0.65 -3.84
C MET A 71 3.38 1.17 -4.02
N ARG A 72 3.87 1.33 -5.26
CA ARG A 72 5.20 1.88 -5.54
C ARG A 72 5.34 3.30 -5.00
N PHE A 73 4.33 4.14 -5.18
CA PHE A 73 4.33 5.51 -4.63
C PHE A 73 4.39 5.49 -3.09
N LEU A 74 3.53 4.69 -2.45
CA LEU A 74 3.51 4.58 -0.99
C LEU A 74 4.85 4.05 -0.43
N PHE A 75 5.45 3.05 -1.06
CA PHE A 75 6.74 2.52 -0.62
C PHE A 75 7.88 3.52 -0.83
N LYS A 76 7.92 4.23 -1.97
CA LYS A 76 8.93 5.27 -2.22
C LYS A 76 8.87 6.37 -1.17
N SER A 77 7.66 6.89 -0.87
CA SER A 77 7.48 7.92 0.15
C SER A 77 7.90 7.47 1.55
N ARG A 78 7.79 6.17 1.84
CA ARG A 78 8.15 5.62 3.14
C ARG A 78 9.65 5.36 3.28
N GLU A 79 10.29 4.91 2.21
CA GLU A 79 11.75 4.77 2.16
C GLU A 79 12.42 6.14 2.31
N GLU A 80 11.93 7.16 1.59
CA GLU A 80 12.39 8.56 1.74
C GLU A 80 12.23 9.07 3.19
N MET A 81 11.07 8.85 3.84
CA MET A 81 10.89 9.21 5.26
C MET A 81 11.81 8.43 6.21
N GLU A 82 12.08 7.14 5.96
CA GLU A 82 13.00 6.35 6.79
C GLU A 82 14.46 6.79 6.59
N GLU A 83 14.86 7.24 5.39
CA GLU A 83 16.16 7.85 5.12
C GLU A 83 16.32 9.22 5.79
N GLU A 84 15.33 10.10 5.69
CA GLU A 84 15.31 11.40 6.38
C GLU A 84 15.42 11.21 7.91
N ASP A 85 14.67 10.28 8.50
CA ASP A 85 14.74 9.96 9.93
C ASP A 85 16.15 9.48 10.33
N GLN A 86 16.81 8.67 9.49
CA GLN A 86 18.17 8.21 9.75
C GLN A 86 19.19 9.34 9.65
N GLU A 87 19.04 10.24 8.70
CA GLU A 87 19.90 11.43 8.57
C GLU A 87 19.75 12.36 9.78
N VAL A 88 18.51 12.62 10.21
CA VAL A 88 18.22 13.40 11.42
C VAL A 88 18.85 12.73 12.65
N LEU A 89 18.65 11.43 12.84
CA LEU A 89 19.27 10.70 13.96
C LEU A 89 20.81 10.74 13.90
N LYS A 90 21.41 10.65 12.70
CA LYS A 90 22.86 10.75 12.52
C LYS A 90 23.37 12.14 12.90
N SER A 91 22.68 13.21 12.48
CA SER A 91 23.04 14.60 12.82
C SER A 91 22.99 14.90 14.32
N ILE A 92 22.02 14.30 15.04
CA ILE A 92 21.90 14.43 16.50
C ILE A 92 23.05 13.72 17.22
N ASN A 93 23.49 12.56 16.72
CA ASN A 93 24.59 11.79 17.33
C ASN A 93 25.99 12.31 16.96
N GLU A 94 26.13 13.08 15.88
CA GLU A 94 27.41 13.68 15.45
C GLU A 94 27.68 15.06 16.09
N THR A 95 26.72 15.67 16.78
CA THR A 95 26.97 16.87 17.59
C THR A 95 27.59 16.45 18.93
N PRO A 96 28.91 16.64 19.16
CA PRO A 96 29.50 16.34 20.46
C PRO A 96 29.08 17.46 21.42
N ALA A 97 28.62 17.09 22.62
CA ALA A 97 28.52 18.01 23.74
C ALA A 97 29.89 18.57 24.12
#